data_AF-A0A7R9FPX9-F1
#
_entry.id   AF-A0A7R9FPX9-F1
#
_cell.length_a   1.000
_cell.length_b   1.000
_cell.length_c   1.000
_cell.angle_alpha   90.00
_cell.angle_beta   90.00
_cell.angle_gamma   90.00
#
_symmetry.space_group_name_H-M   'P 1'
#
loop_
_entity.id
_entity.type
_entity.pdbx_description
1 polymer ?
#
loop_
_entity_poly.entity_id
_entity_poly.type
_entity_poly.pdbx_seq_one_letter_code
_entity_poly.pdbx_strand_id
1 'polypeptide(L)'
;MALRRRKIVQTVEKLDAFSKLPEECTVTSKSGGTISLLTFALLAWLVILEVHDYLTDSSLRFTFHPDKDFTAKLSIHVDMTVATPCSMIGADVTDATKQNMALFGRFDEEKAWFNLSPRQRAYFDRVKEVNSYLRDQYHSLSHQLWKSGYSTLYGSMPSRSSVEIPDTPHDACRIHGTLQVNKVGGNLHVIAGKSIDIGIGHAHISMIMFGSDFPNFNFSHRIDRLWFGQPSSGIIQPLDADEQIADSSNMMYQYFITVVPTEVVTKFTSTTTYQYSVKELHRAISHEKGSHGTPGIYIKYDFSALRVKVSEDAEPLWRFLTRLCAITGGVFATSGIITSAIEAMVDFICCRRQAKEKLHAMESRNMGECCSLLPAETSEVDSQGCTSPLLVVPDSEEPGNSSPLFINGFPASSINTPYVEATEDTGR
;
A
#
# COMPACT_ATOMS: atom_id res chain seq x y z
N MET A 1 -2.48 47.42 21.86
CA MET A 1 -2.33 45.98 22.14
C MET A 1 -2.21 45.63 23.63
N ALA A 2 -1.53 46.42 24.48
CA ALA A 2 -1.32 46.09 25.90
C ALA A 2 -2.60 45.98 26.75
N LEU A 3 -3.61 46.80 26.49
CA LEU A 3 -4.90 46.78 27.21
C LEU A 3 -5.72 45.51 26.94
N ARG A 4 -5.61 44.93 25.75
CA ARG A 4 -6.33 43.69 25.37
C ARG A 4 -5.72 42.46 26.04
N ARG A 5 -4.38 42.43 26.23
CA ARG A 5 -3.70 41.40 27.01
C ARG A 5 -4.15 41.41 28.48
N ARG A 6 -4.26 42.57 29.13
CA ARG A 6 -4.68 42.67 30.54
C ARG A 6 -6.08 42.13 30.78
N LYS A 7 -7.04 42.40 29.88
CA LYS A 7 -8.40 41.86 29.99
C LYS A 7 -8.45 40.33 29.85
N ILE A 8 -7.64 39.75 28.96
CA ILE A 8 -7.57 38.29 28.78
C ILE A 8 -6.97 37.64 30.03
N VAL A 9 -5.89 38.19 30.58
CA VAL A 9 -5.26 37.70 31.82
C VAL A 9 -6.26 37.70 32.98
N GLN A 10 -7.02 38.79 33.16
CA GLN A 10 -8.05 38.87 34.22
C GLN A 10 -9.26 37.94 34.00
N THR A 11 -9.51 37.53 32.76
CA THR A 11 -10.61 36.58 32.46
C THR A 11 -10.15 35.14 32.70
N VAL A 12 -8.89 34.83 32.40
CA VAL A 12 -8.25 33.54 32.70
C VAL A 12 -8.08 33.35 34.20
N GLU A 13 -7.74 34.42 34.93
CA GLU A 13 -7.58 34.40 36.39
C GLU A 13 -8.90 34.19 37.15
N LYS A 14 -10.05 34.46 36.51
CA LYS A 14 -11.39 34.17 37.05
C LYS A 14 -11.92 32.77 36.71
N LEU A 15 -11.26 32.07 35.79
CA LEU A 15 -11.56 30.67 35.44
C LEU A 15 -10.67 29.69 36.22
N ASP A 16 -9.74 30.20 37.03
CA ASP A 16 -8.89 29.40 37.91
C ASP A 16 -9.68 28.98 39.16
N ALA A 17 -10.30 27.79 39.09
CA ALA A 17 -11.15 27.23 40.12
C ALA A 17 -10.37 26.54 41.27
N PHE A 18 -9.04 26.68 41.31
CA PHE A 18 -8.19 26.02 42.30
C PHE A 18 -7.68 27.01 43.36
N SER A 19 -7.82 26.64 44.63
CA SER A 19 -7.23 27.39 45.74
C SER A 19 -5.71 27.37 45.62
N LYS A 20 -5.09 28.55 45.44
CA LYS A 20 -3.63 28.69 45.41
C LYS A 20 -3.05 28.18 46.74
N LEU A 21 -2.20 27.16 46.67
CA LEU A 21 -1.49 26.64 47.83
C LEU A 21 -0.52 27.71 48.38
N PRO A 22 -0.29 27.77 49.70
CA PRO A 22 0.68 28.67 50.30
C PRO A 22 2.08 28.46 49.69
N GLU A 23 2.78 29.56 49.39
CA GLU A 23 4.07 29.56 48.67
C GLU A 23 5.15 28.70 49.34
N GLU A 24 5.01 28.44 50.64
CA GLU A 24 5.89 27.64 51.49
C GLU A 24 5.86 26.13 51.17
N CYS A 25 4.86 25.65 50.43
CA CYS A 25 4.78 24.26 49.93
C CYS A 25 5.17 24.13 48.44
N THR A 26 5.68 25.20 47.80
CA THR A 26 5.99 25.20 46.37
C THR A 26 7.49 25.05 46.12
N VAL A 27 7.95 23.82 45.88
CA VAL A 27 9.34 23.57 45.51
C VAL A 27 9.50 23.89 44.02
N THR A 28 9.93 25.11 43.70
CA THR A 28 10.13 25.55 42.31
C THR A 28 11.45 25.00 41.77
N SER A 29 11.44 23.77 41.22
CA SER A 29 12.59 23.24 40.49
C SER A 29 12.68 23.86 39.10
N LYS A 30 13.81 24.52 38.79
CA LYS A 30 14.09 25.11 37.46
C LYS A 30 14.04 24.07 36.32
N SER A 31 14.25 22.79 36.61
CA SER A 31 14.16 21.70 35.63
C SER A 31 12.74 21.17 35.44
N GLY A 32 11.83 21.32 36.41
CA GLY A 32 10.45 20.81 36.31
C GLY A 32 9.60 21.60 35.30
N GLY A 33 9.82 22.91 35.20
CA GLY A 33 9.11 23.77 34.25
C GLY A 33 9.45 23.48 32.78
N THR A 34 10.70 23.16 32.47
CA THR A 34 11.13 22.84 31.11
C THR A 34 10.62 21.46 30.66
N ILE A 35 10.62 20.47 31.56
CA ILE A 35 10.06 19.13 31.30
C ILE A 35 8.56 19.24 31.03
N SER A 36 7.83 20.01 31.85
CA SER A 36 6.40 20.23 31.65
C SER A 36 6.13 20.86 30.27
N LEU A 37 6.88 21.90 29.88
CA LEU A 37 6.72 22.55 28.58
C LEU A 37 7.02 21.60 27.40
N LEU A 38 8.03 20.75 27.53
CA LEU A 38 8.36 19.71 26.56
C LEU A 38 7.23 18.68 26.43
N THR A 39 6.65 18.24 27.55
CA THR A 39 5.57 17.24 27.56
C THR A 39 4.29 17.78 26.93
N PHE A 40 3.93 19.04 27.18
CA PHE A 40 2.81 19.69 26.50
C PHE A 40 3.05 19.86 25.00
N ALA A 41 4.29 20.19 24.59
CA ALA A 41 4.64 20.26 23.18
C ALA A 41 4.53 18.90 22.48
N LEU A 42 5.02 17.83 23.14
CA LEU A 42 4.91 16.46 22.64
C LEU A 42 3.45 16.00 22.57
N LEU A 43 2.63 16.30 23.58
CA LEU A 43 1.21 15.98 23.58
C LEU A 43 0.47 16.71 22.45
N ALA A 44 0.73 18.01 22.26
CA ALA A 44 0.15 18.77 21.15
C ALA A 44 0.56 18.19 19.79
N TRP A 45 1.84 17.82 19.62
CA TRP A 45 2.34 17.19 18.42
C TRP A 45 1.64 15.85 18.12
N LEU A 46 1.53 14.96 19.11
CA LEU A 46 0.86 13.66 18.95
C LEU A 46 -0.62 13.82 18.63
N VAL A 47 -1.31 14.75 19.28
CA VAL A 47 -2.73 15.04 18.99
C VAL A 47 -2.90 15.59 17.57
N ILE A 48 -2.01 16.46 17.11
CA ILE A 48 -2.05 16.98 15.73
C ILE A 48 -1.86 15.84 14.72
N LEU A 49 -0.90 14.95 14.96
CA LEU A 49 -0.68 13.78 14.10
C LEU A 49 -1.90 12.86 14.08
N GLU A 50 -2.50 12.60 15.23
CA GLU A 50 -3.68 11.76 15.35
C GLU A 50 -4.91 12.37 14.66
N VAL A 51 -5.11 13.68 14.78
CA VAL A 51 -6.18 14.41 14.08
C VAL A 51 -5.94 14.37 12.57
N HIS A 52 -4.69 14.56 12.14
CA HIS A 52 -4.32 14.48 10.73
C HIS A 52 -4.57 13.07 10.17
N ASP A 53 -4.20 12.03 10.93
CA ASP A 53 -4.45 10.63 10.61
C ASP A 53 -5.95 10.37 10.47
N TYR A 54 -6.76 10.72 11.47
CA TYR A 54 -8.22 10.54 11.43
C TYR A 54 -8.91 11.27 10.25
N LEU A 55 -8.42 12.45 9.87
CA LEU A 55 -8.99 13.21 8.75
C LEU A 55 -8.55 12.70 7.37
N THR A 56 -7.37 12.08 7.26
CA THR A 56 -6.75 11.67 5.99
C THR A 56 -6.87 10.16 5.74
N ASP A 57 -6.93 9.37 6.79
CA ASP A 57 -6.96 7.91 6.72
C ASP A 57 -8.39 7.40 6.54
N SER A 58 -8.81 7.25 5.28
CA SER A 58 -9.91 6.34 4.94
C SER A 58 -9.33 4.94 4.73
N SER A 59 -9.69 3.99 5.60
CA SER A 59 -9.31 2.60 5.38
C SER A 59 -10.16 2.01 4.26
N LEU A 60 -9.58 1.24 3.34
CA LEU A 60 -10.35 0.55 2.30
C LEU A 60 -10.71 -0.85 2.76
N ARG A 61 -11.99 -1.18 2.67
CA ARG A 61 -12.51 -2.51 2.98
C ARG A 61 -12.89 -3.24 1.70
N PHE A 62 -12.23 -4.37 1.45
CA PHE A 62 -12.54 -5.27 0.34
C PHE A 62 -13.51 -6.35 0.82
N THR A 63 -14.69 -6.42 0.21
CA THR A 63 -15.70 -7.44 0.51
C THR A 63 -16.07 -8.20 -0.76
N PHE A 64 -16.20 -9.52 -0.64
CA PHE A 64 -16.53 -10.38 -1.77
C PHE A 64 -18.01 -10.75 -1.73
N HIS A 65 -18.69 -10.58 -2.86
CA HIS A 65 -20.09 -10.91 -3.02
C HIS A 65 -20.28 -11.76 -4.28
N PRO A 66 -21.36 -12.55 -4.37
CA PRO A 66 -21.75 -13.16 -5.64
C PRO A 66 -22.13 -12.07 -6.65
N ASP A 67 -21.65 -12.23 -7.88
CA ASP A 67 -22.11 -11.41 -8.99
C ASP A 67 -23.51 -11.85 -9.44
N LYS A 68 -24.42 -10.89 -9.58
CA LYS A 68 -25.81 -11.13 -10.00
C LYS A 68 -26.13 -10.50 -11.36
N ASP A 69 -25.21 -9.69 -11.88
CA ASP A 69 -25.46 -8.83 -13.04
C ASP A 69 -25.00 -9.52 -14.33
N PHE A 70 -25.63 -10.62 -14.71
CA PHE A 70 -25.27 -11.41 -15.90
C PHE A 70 -25.73 -10.79 -17.23
N THR A 71 -26.69 -9.86 -17.19
CA THR A 71 -27.26 -9.22 -18.39
C THR A 71 -26.59 -7.88 -18.73
N ALA A 72 -25.57 -7.48 -17.96
CA ALA A 72 -24.87 -6.23 -18.20
C ALA A 72 -24.08 -6.30 -19.52
N LYS A 73 -23.88 -5.14 -20.14
CA LYS A 73 -22.91 -4.99 -21.24
C LYS A 73 -21.56 -4.58 -20.67
N LEU A 74 -20.49 -5.06 -21.29
CA LEU A 74 -19.12 -4.73 -20.95
C LEU A 74 -18.47 -3.96 -22.09
N SER A 75 -17.79 -2.86 -21.76
CA SER A 75 -16.87 -2.20 -22.69
C SER A 75 -15.48 -2.83 -22.58
N ILE A 76 -14.95 -3.39 -23.67
CA ILE A 76 -13.55 -3.85 -23.76
C ILE A 76 -12.78 -2.75 -24.48
N HIS A 77 -11.75 -2.21 -23.86
CA HIS A 77 -10.82 -1.30 -24.50
C HIS A 77 -9.51 -2.03 -24.79
N VAL A 78 -9.07 -1.92 -26.04
CA VAL A 78 -7.83 -2.53 -26.52
C VAL A 78 -7.01 -1.43 -27.19
N ASP A 79 -5.71 -1.40 -26.92
CA ASP A 79 -4.69 -0.70 -27.70
C ASP A 79 -3.48 -1.63 -27.80
N MET A 80 -3.28 -2.22 -28.97
CA MET A 80 -2.19 -3.16 -29.21
C MET A 80 -1.59 -2.94 -30.60
N THR A 81 -0.30 -3.22 -30.76
CA THR A 81 0.38 -3.17 -32.06
C THR A 81 0.96 -4.53 -32.42
N VAL A 82 0.65 -5.03 -33.62
CA VAL A 82 1.13 -6.30 -34.15
C VAL A 82 2.11 -6.05 -35.30
N ALA A 83 3.22 -6.77 -35.34
CA ALA A 83 4.31 -6.68 -36.33
C ALA A 83 3.92 -7.24 -37.71
N THR A 84 2.71 -6.99 -38.16
CA THR A 84 2.24 -7.33 -39.51
C THR A 84 1.42 -6.17 -40.07
N PRO A 85 1.59 -5.79 -41.35
CA PRO A 85 0.80 -4.74 -41.97
C PRO A 85 -0.72 -4.96 -41.86
N CYS A 86 -1.47 -3.86 -41.66
CA CYS A 86 -2.92 -3.92 -41.49
C CYS A 86 -3.66 -4.57 -42.66
N SER A 87 -3.14 -4.58 -43.88
CA SER A 87 -3.81 -5.24 -45.02
C SER A 87 -3.89 -6.76 -44.88
N MET A 88 -3.05 -7.37 -44.04
CA MET A 88 -2.88 -8.82 -43.95
C MET A 88 -3.44 -9.44 -42.67
N ILE A 89 -3.86 -8.64 -41.68
CA ILE A 89 -4.43 -9.13 -40.42
C ILE A 89 -5.81 -8.55 -40.16
N GLY A 90 -6.59 -9.23 -39.34
CA GLY A 90 -7.89 -8.76 -38.89
C GLY A 90 -8.09 -9.10 -37.41
N ALA A 91 -8.58 -8.13 -36.65
CA ALA A 91 -8.97 -8.30 -35.27
C ALA A 91 -10.48 -8.51 -35.18
N ASP A 92 -10.90 -9.49 -34.38
CA ASP A 92 -12.30 -9.89 -34.31
C ASP A 92 -12.66 -10.40 -32.89
N VAL A 93 -13.93 -10.27 -32.48
CA VAL A 93 -14.38 -10.64 -31.12
C VAL A 93 -15.60 -11.55 -31.15
N THR A 94 -15.38 -12.84 -30.85
CA THR A 94 -16.45 -13.83 -30.73
C THR A 94 -16.90 -13.94 -29.28
N ASP A 95 -18.20 -14.00 -29.04
CA ASP A 95 -18.74 -14.33 -27.72
C ASP A 95 -19.31 -15.76 -27.70
N ALA A 96 -19.54 -16.32 -26.51
CA ALA A 96 -20.14 -17.65 -26.36
C ALA A 96 -21.55 -17.75 -26.97
N THR A 97 -22.25 -16.63 -27.16
CA THR A 97 -23.59 -16.59 -27.76
C THR A 97 -23.57 -16.70 -29.28
N LYS A 98 -22.39 -16.58 -29.92
CA LYS A 98 -22.19 -16.62 -31.37
C LYS A 98 -23.11 -15.65 -32.12
N GLN A 99 -23.46 -14.53 -31.48
CA GLN A 99 -24.27 -13.50 -32.14
C GLN A 99 -23.49 -12.83 -33.27
N ASN A 100 -24.21 -12.38 -34.31
CA ASN A 100 -23.62 -11.72 -35.47
C ASN A 100 -22.77 -10.52 -35.03
N MET A 101 -21.47 -10.58 -35.33
CA MET A 101 -20.46 -9.63 -34.83
C MET A 101 -20.68 -8.21 -35.38
N ALA A 102 -21.47 -8.05 -36.44
CA ALA A 102 -21.92 -6.76 -36.96
C ALA A 102 -22.64 -5.89 -35.91
N LEU A 103 -23.17 -6.47 -34.82
CA LEU A 103 -23.79 -5.71 -33.73
C LEU A 103 -22.79 -5.07 -32.75
N PHE A 104 -21.58 -5.60 -32.61
CA PHE A 104 -20.61 -5.14 -31.60
C PHE A 104 -19.69 -4.03 -32.10
N GLY A 105 -19.58 -3.86 -33.43
CA GLY A 105 -18.65 -2.94 -34.06
C GLY A 105 -17.31 -3.59 -34.42
N ARG A 106 -16.37 -2.80 -34.94
CA ARG A 106 -15.01 -3.23 -35.28
C ARG A 106 -14.00 -2.29 -34.61
N PHE A 107 -12.81 -2.80 -34.31
CA PHE A 107 -11.71 -1.96 -33.83
C PHE A 107 -11.16 -1.11 -34.98
N ASP A 108 -10.59 0.05 -34.62
CA ASP A 108 -9.87 0.89 -35.55
C ASP A 108 -8.48 0.32 -35.79
N GLU A 109 -8.07 0.32 -37.06
CA GLU A 109 -6.79 -0.22 -37.51
C GLU A 109 -5.95 0.90 -38.13
N GLU A 110 -4.83 1.22 -37.49
CA GLU A 110 -3.89 2.24 -37.93
C GLU A 110 -2.59 1.60 -38.42
N LYS A 111 -2.10 2.06 -39.57
CA LYS A 111 -0.77 1.67 -40.05
C LYS A 111 0.28 2.23 -39.10
N ALA A 112 1.15 1.36 -38.59
CA ALA A 112 2.14 1.73 -37.59
C ALA A 112 3.52 1.12 -37.91
N TRP A 113 4.52 1.51 -37.12
CA TRP A 113 5.80 0.81 -37.10
C TRP A 113 5.91 -0.02 -35.83
N PHE A 114 6.43 -1.25 -35.97
CA PHE A 114 6.65 -2.11 -34.81
C PHE A 114 7.75 -1.55 -33.92
N ASN A 115 8.86 -1.08 -34.50
CA ASN A 115 9.91 -0.47 -33.71
C ASN A 115 9.51 0.91 -33.18
N LEU A 116 9.54 1.02 -31.86
CA LEU A 116 9.28 2.26 -31.12
C LEU A 116 10.43 3.26 -31.29
N SER A 117 10.11 4.56 -31.28
CA SER A 117 11.14 5.59 -31.19
C SER A 117 11.83 5.56 -29.81
N PRO A 118 13.04 6.13 -29.64
CA PRO A 118 13.73 6.14 -28.35
C PRO A 118 12.89 6.72 -27.20
N ARG A 119 12.08 7.75 -27.48
CA ARG A 119 11.16 8.35 -26.49
C ARG A 119 9.99 7.42 -26.16
N GLN A 120 9.42 6.78 -27.16
CA GLN A 120 8.34 5.82 -26.96
C GLN A 120 8.82 4.58 -26.22
N ARG A 121 10.02 4.08 -26.55
CA ARG A 121 10.64 2.94 -25.86
C ARG A 121 10.92 3.25 -24.39
N ALA A 122 11.51 4.41 -24.09
CA ALA A 122 11.75 4.84 -22.71
C ALA A 122 10.45 5.04 -21.90
N TYR A 123 9.35 5.41 -22.55
CA TYR A 123 8.03 5.43 -21.92
C TYR A 123 7.53 4.00 -21.66
N PHE A 124 7.56 3.15 -22.68
CA PHE A 124 7.07 1.78 -22.62
C PHE A 124 7.82 0.96 -21.55
N ASP A 125 9.15 1.02 -21.53
CA ASP A 125 9.98 0.33 -20.55
C ASP A 125 9.69 0.79 -19.12
N ARG A 126 9.42 2.08 -18.92
CA ARG A 126 9.04 2.62 -17.60
C ARG A 126 7.68 2.08 -17.14
N VAL A 127 6.69 2.04 -18.03
CA VAL A 127 5.37 1.47 -17.72
C VAL A 127 5.52 -0.02 -17.42
N LYS A 128 6.27 -0.75 -18.23
CA LYS A 128 6.56 -2.18 -18.04
C LYS A 128 7.24 -2.45 -16.70
N GLU A 129 8.29 -1.70 -16.37
CA GLU A 129 9.03 -1.84 -15.11
C GLU A 129 8.12 -1.61 -13.91
N VAL A 130 7.35 -0.51 -13.90
CA VAL A 130 6.46 -0.22 -12.78
C VAL A 130 5.35 -1.26 -12.66
N ASN A 131 4.78 -1.67 -13.79
CA ASN A 131 3.73 -2.68 -13.80
C ASN A 131 4.24 -4.02 -13.25
N SER A 132 5.43 -4.47 -13.69
CA SER A 132 6.06 -5.68 -13.17
C SER A 132 6.38 -5.58 -11.66
N TYR A 133 6.94 -4.45 -11.23
CA TYR A 133 7.26 -4.20 -9.83
C TYR A 133 6.04 -4.28 -8.92
N LEU A 134 4.92 -3.68 -9.34
CA LEU A 134 3.69 -3.68 -8.55
C LEU A 134 2.99 -5.05 -8.53
N ARG A 135 3.15 -5.85 -9.59
CA ARG A 135 2.61 -7.21 -9.62
C ARG A 135 3.40 -8.18 -8.74
N ASP A 136 4.73 -8.12 -8.79
CA ASP A 136 5.56 -9.20 -8.23
C ASP A 136 5.93 -8.97 -6.76
N GLN A 137 6.14 -7.71 -6.36
CA GLN A 137 6.74 -7.41 -5.05
C GLN A 137 5.72 -6.96 -4.00
N TYR A 138 4.56 -6.44 -4.42
CA TYR A 138 3.70 -5.64 -3.52
C TYR A 138 2.20 -5.85 -3.71
N HIS A 139 1.73 -7.08 -3.49
CA HIS A 139 0.30 -7.34 -3.35
C HIS A 139 -0.35 -6.61 -2.15
N SER A 140 0.45 -6.20 -1.15
CA SER A 140 0.00 -5.46 0.04
C SER A 140 -0.13 -3.96 -0.16
N LEU A 141 0.36 -3.39 -1.27
CA LEU A 141 0.27 -1.95 -1.55
C LEU A 141 -1.06 -1.53 -2.18
N SER A 142 -2.01 -2.46 -2.36
CA SER A 142 -3.35 -2.14 -2.87
C SER A 142 -3.94 -0.93 -2.15
N HIS A 143 -3.88 -0.89 -0.82
CA HIS A 143 -4.39 0.22 -0.03
C HIS A 143 -3.75 1.58 -0.39
N GLN A 144 -2.44 1.62 -0.63
CA GLN A 144 -1.74 2.85 -1.01
C GLN A 144 -2.01 3.25 -2.46
N LEU A 145 -2.07 2.29 -3.39
CA LEU A 145 -2.31 2.53 -4.81
C LEU A 145 -3.69 3.13 -5.09
N TRP A 146 -4.69 2.68 -4.33
CA TRP A 146 -6.04 3.23 -4.37
C TRP A 146 -6.09 4.67 -3.83
N LYS A 147 -5.30 5.00 -2.80
CA LYS A 147 -5.20 6.37 -2.25
C LYS A 147 -4.37 7.33 -3.10
N SER A 148 -3.29 6.84 -3.70
CA SER A 148 -2.36 7.67 -4.47
C SER A 148 -2.82 7.96 -5.90
N GLY A 149 -3.91 7.34 -6.35
CA GLY A 149 -4.45 7.56 -7.69
C GLY A 149 -3.59 6.95 -8.80
N TYR A 150 -3.22 5.66 -8.67
CA TYR A 150 -2.27 4.97 -9.55
C TYR A 150 -2.53 5.16 -11.06
N SER A 151 -3.79 5.30 -11.49
CA SER A 151 -4.16 5.53 -12.90
C SER A 151 -3.58 6.81 -13.50
N THR A 152 -3.07 7.75 -12.68
CA THR A 152 -2.50 9.04 -13.12
C THR A 152 -0.97 9.01 -13.23
N LEU A 153 -0.30 7.91 -12.86
CA LEU A 153 1.17 7.86 -12.83
C LEU A 153 1.81 7.87 -14.22
N TYR A 154 1.11 7.37 -15.24
CA TYR A 154 1.63 7.31 -16.60
C TYR A 154 0.58 7.87 -17.56
N GLY A 155 0.90 9.00 -18.20
CA GLY A 155 0.08 9.59 -19.27
C GLY A 155 -0.02 8.67 -20.50
N SER A 156 -0.62 9.14 -21.59
CA SER A 156 -0.68 8.40 -22.84
C SER A 156 0.72 8.23 -23.47
N MET A 157 0.90 7.18 -24.28
CA MET A 157 2.13 7.01 -25.07
C MET A 157 2.38 8.28 -25.90
N PRO A 158 3.61 8.84 -25.88
CA PRO A 158 3.90 10.04 -26.65
C PRO A 158 3.79 9.76 -28.15
N SER A 159 3.19 10.70 -28.88
CA SER A 159 3.17 10.66 -30.34
C SER A 159 4.59 10.77 -30.90
N ARG A 160 4.85 10.03 -31.98
CA ARG A 160 6.13 10.11 -32.70
C ARG A 160 6.34 11.52 -33.23
N SER A 161 7.52 12.10 -33.02
CA SER A 161 7.84 13.42 -33.60
C SER A 161 8.05 13.29 -35.11
N SER A 162 7.84 14.38 -35.87
CA SER A 162 8.00 14.36 -37.34
C SER A 162 9.42 13.98 -37.79
N VAL A 163 10.41 14.17 -36.93
CA VAL A 163 11.83 13.82 -37.16
C VAL A 163 12.11 12.34 -36.86
N GLU A 164 11.27 11.67 -36.06
CA GLU A 164 11.42 10.27 -35.66
C GLU A 164 10.65 9.30 -36.57
N ILE A 165 10.01 9.79 -37.63
CA ILE A 165 9.28 8.98 -38.60
C ILE A 165 10.29 8.22 -39.47
N PRO A 166 10.27 6.87 -39.48
CA PRO A 166 11.12 6.09 -40.36
C PRO A 166 10.76 6.32 -41.84
N ASP A 167 11.76 6.30 -42.71
CA ASP A 167 11.57 6.31 -44.18
C ASP A 167 11.15 4.93 -44.73
N THR A 168 10.95 3.96 -43.83
CA THR A 168 10.47 2.62 -44.18
C THR A 168 8.95 2.58 -44.26
N PRO A 169 8.38 1.73 -45.12
CA PRO A 169 6.95 1.49 -45.09
C PRO A 169 6.51 0.97 -43.72
N HIS A 170 5.26 1.23 -43.36
CA HIS A 170 4.64 0.71 -42.14
C HIS A 170 4.67 -0.82 -42.14
N ASP A 171 5.34 -1.39 -41.15
CA ASP A 171 5.55 -2.84 -40.97
C ASP A 171 4.62 -3.45 -39.91
N ALA A 172 3.78 -2.63 -39.27
CA ALA A 172 2.89 -3.03 -38.21
C ALA A 172 1.48 -2.48 -38.36
N CYS A 173 0.57 -3.05 -37.58
CA CYS A 173 -0.79 -2.59 -37.45
C CYS A 173 -1.12 -2.34 -35.98
N ARG A 174 -1.57 -1.13 -35.67
CA ARG A 174 -2.11 -0.78 -34.36
C ARG A 174 -3.61 -0.98 -34.38
N ILE A 175 -4.09 -1.87 -33.53
CA ILE A 175 -5.50 -2.19 -33.33
C ILE A 175 -5.90 -1.51 -32.03
N HIS A 176 -6.78 -0.52 -32.13
CA HIS A 176 -7.24 0.21 -30.95
C HIS A 176 -8.74 0.51 -31.00
N GLY A 177 -9.33 0.79 -29.84
CA GLY A 177 -10.72 1.20 -29.74
C GLY A 177 -11.44 0.54 -28.57
N THR A 178 -12.74 0.83 -28.47
CA THR A 178 -13.60 0.30 -27.41
C THR A 178 -14.82 -0.38 -28.03
N LEU A 179 -15.03 -1.66 -27.72
CA LEU A 179 -16.20 -2.41 -28.16
C LEU A 179 -17.12 -2.71 -26.97
N GLN A 180 -18.43 -2.57 -27.17
CA GLN A 180 -19.41 -3.00 -26.19
C GLN A 180 -19.87 -4.42 -26.50
N VAL A 181 -19.52 -5.37 -25.65
CA VAL A 181 -19.89 -6.78 -25.77
C VAL A 181 -20.85 -7.18 -24.65
N ASN A 182 -21.46 -8.35 -24.78
CA ASN A 182 -22.22 -8.96 -23.69
C ASN A 182 -21.26 -9.41 -22.58
N LYS A 183 -21.68 -9.34 -21.31
CA LYS A 183 -20.90 -9.84 -20.17
C LYS A 183 -20.96 -11.38 -20.09
N VAL A 184 -20.37 -12.03 -21.08
CA VAL A 184 -20.25 -13.49 -21.21
C VAL A 184 -18.85 -13.82 -21.70
N GLY A 185 -18.40 -15.05 -21.46
CA GLY A 185 -17.11 -15.51 -21.96
C GLY A 185 -16.98 -15.32 -23.47
N GLY A 186 -15.82 -14.86 -23.91
CA GLY A 186 -15.54 -14.55 -25.31
C GLY A 186 -14.08 -14.72 -25.67
N ASN A 187 -13.79 -14.55 -26.95
CA ASN A 187 -12.49 -14.73 -27.55
C ASN A 187 -12.29 -13.62 -28.58
N LEU A 188 -11.42 -12.67 -28.23
CA LEU A 188 -10.86 -11.70 -29.15
C LEU A 188 -9.65 -12.34 -29.82
N HIS A 189 -9.60 -12.38 -31.14
CA HIS A 189 -8.48 -12.96 -31.85
C HIS A 189 -8.00 -12.05 -32.98
N VAL A 190 -6.68 -12.02 -33.17
CA VAL A 190 -6.00 -11.37 -34.28
C VAL A 190 -5.32 -12.46 -35.08
N ILE A 191 -5.82 -12.69 -36.29
CA ILE A 191 -5.32 -13.77 -37.16
C ILE A 191 -5.05 -13.23 -38.56
N ALA A 192 -4.40 -14.07 -39.38
CA ALA A 192 -4.11 -13.75 -40.77
C ALA A 192 -5.41 -13.65 -41.59
N GLY A 193 -5.45 -12.64 -42.47
CA GLY A 193 -6.60 -12.32 -43.32
C GLY A 193 -7.53 -11.29 -42.69
N LYS A 194 -8.31 -10.61 -43.54
CA LYS A 194 -9.41 -9.75 -43.06
C LYS A 194 -10.60 -10.61 -42.64
N SER A 195 -11.24 -10.23 -41.54
CA SER A 195 -12.52 -10.78 -41.13
C SER A 195 -13.59 -10.35 -42.13
N ILE A 196 -14.24 -11.32 -42.77
CA ILE A 196 -15.42 -11.08 -43.61
C ILE A 196 -16.64 -11.70 -42.94
N ASP A 197 -17.68 -10.87 -42.79
CA ASP A 197 -18.97 -11.27 -42.26
C ASP A 197 -19.74 -11.99 -43.37
N ILE A 198 -19.91 -13.30 -43.23
CA ILE A 198 -20.73 -14.11 -44.15
C ILE A 198 -21.94 -14.50 -43.32
N GLY A 199 -23.15 -13.99 -43.56
CA GLY A 199 -24.30 -13.96 -42.62
C GLY A 199 -24.73 -15.18 -41.75
N ILE A 200 -24.01 -16.31 -41.76
CA ILE A 200 -24.11 -17.49 -40.88
C ILE A 200 -22.84 -17.66 -39.99
N GLY A 201 -21.82 -16.81 -40.12
CA GLY A 201 -20.57 -16.85 -39.34
C GLY A 201 -19.52 -15.86 -39.83
N HIS A 202 -18.28 -16.02 -39.37
CA HIS A 202 -17.17 -15.15 -39.75
C HIS A 202 -16.02 -16.02 -40.25
N ALA A 203 -15.52 -15.70 -41.43
CA ALA A 203 -14.39 -16.39 -42.02
C ALA A 203 -13.25 -15.39 -42.23
N HIS A 204 -12.05 -15.85 -41.94
CA HIS A 204 -10.83 -15.11 -42.25
C HIS A 204 -10.29 -15.67 -43.56
N ILE A 205 -10.20 -14.82 -44.58
CA ILE A 205 -9.76 -15.22 -45.92
C ILE A 205 -8.22 -15.25 -45.97
N SER A 206 -7.59 -16.03 -45.08
CA SER A 206 -6.14 -16.29 -45.14
C SER A 206 -5.81 -17.48 -46.04
N MET A 207 -6.66 -18.50 -46.09
CA MET A 207 -6.32 -19.77 -46.74
C MET A 207 -6.62 -19.80 -48.25
N ILE A 208 -7.63 -19.06 -48.72
CA ILE A 208 -8.14 -19.21 -50.10
C ILE A 208 -7.39 -18.31 -51.12
N MET A 209 -6.79 -17.21 -50.66
CA MET A 209 -6.30 -16.17 -51.56
C MET A 209 -4.78 -16.21 -51.83
N PHE A 210 -3.98 -16.83 -50.96
CA PHE A 210 -2.51 -16.75 -51.02
C PHE A 210 -1.76 -18.04 -51.40
N GLY A 211 -2.45 -19.16 -51.60
CA GLY A 211 -1.80 -20.39 -52.07
C GLY A 211 -0.59 -20.85 -51.23
N SER A 212 0.38 -21.49 -51.89
CA SER A 212 1.61 -22.04 -51.29
C SER A 212 2.68 -21.01 -50.90
N ASP A 213 2.50 -19.74 -51.26
CA ASP A 213 3.39 -18.63 -50.90
C ASP A 213 2.74 -17.86 -49.74
N PHE A 214 2.69 -18.47 -48.55
CA PHE A 214 2.30 -17.73 -47.35
C PHE A 214 3.27 -16.55 -47.18
N PRO A 215 2.81 -15.28 -47.22
CA PRO A 215 3.66 -14.18 -46.79
C PRO A 215 4.08 -14.46 -45.34
N ASN A 216 5.34 -14.19 -45.01
CA ASN A 216 5.86 -14.41 -43.67
C ASN A 216 5.10 -13.52 -42.67
N PHE A 217 4.08 -14.07 -42.03
CA PHE A 217 3.35 -13.41 -40.94
C PHE A 217 4.26 -13.30 -39.72
N ASN A 218 4.21 -12.16 -39.05
CA ASN A 218 4.94 -11.96 -37.81
C ASN A 218 3.96 -11.52 -36.72
N PHE A 219 3.65 -12.47 -35.83
CA PHE A 219 2.74 -12.25 -34.69
C PHE A 219 3.45 -11.68 -33.46
N SER A 220 4.67 -11.14 -33.61
CA SER A 220 5.26 -10.28 -32.57
C SER A 220 4.30 -9.14 -32.30
N HIS A 221 4.02 -8.87 -31.04
CA HIS A 221 3.02 -7.88 -30.66
C HIS A 221 3.37 -7.24 -29.34
N ARG A 222 2.87 -6.03 -29.17
CA ARG A 222 2.85 -5.32 -27.90
C ARG A 222 1.42 -4.96 -27.53
N ILE A 223 1.09 -5.10 -26.27
CA ILE A 223 -0.18 -4.66 -25.71
C ILE A 223 0.13 -3.36 -24.96
N ASP A 224 -0.27 -2.25 -25.55
CA ASP A 224 -0.02 -0.93 -24.97
C ASP A 224 -0.98 -0.71 -23.79
N ARG A 225 -2.27 -0.97 -24.00
CA ARG A 225 -3.29 -0.96 -22.94
C ARG A 225 -4.39 -2.00 -23.20
N LEU A 226 -4.83 -2.66 -22.15
CA LEU A 226 -6.01 -3.55 -22.22
C LEU A 226 -6.80 -3.45 -20.93
N TRP A 227 -8.06 -3.01 -21.01
CA TRP A 227 -8.94 -2.94 -19.84
C TRP A 227 -10.41 -3.20 -20.13
N PHE A 228 -11.15 -3.43 -19.06
CA PHE A 228 -12.57 -3.77 -19.08
C PHE A 228 -13.37 -2.74 -18.27
N GLY A 229 -14.49 -2.28 -18.82
CA GLY A 229 -15.39 -1.32 -18.21
C GLY A 229 -14.85 0.11 -18.14
N GLN A 230 -15.31 0.86 -17.15
CA GLN A 230 -14.85 2.21 -16.87
C GLN A 230 -13.49 2.19 -16.17
N PRO A 231 -12.53 3.05 -16.57
CA PRO A 231 -11.26 3.15 -15.88
C PRO A 231 -11.47 3.68 -14.46
N SER A 232 -10.80 3.05 -13.49
CA SER A 232 -10.78 3.48 -12.09
C SER A 232 -9.33 3.62 -11.63
N SER A 233 -9.07 4.58 -10.76
CA SER A 233 -7.80 4.67 -10.04
C SER A 233 -7.59 3.45 -9.14
N GLY A 234 -6.34 3.03 -8.93
CA GLY A 234 -6.00 1.95 -8.00
C GLY A 234 -6.05 0.52 -8.57
N ILE A 235 -6.46 0.35 -9.83
CA ILE A 235 -6.42 -0.94 -10.52
C ILE A 235 -5.16 -1.04 -11.39
N ILE A 236 -4.44 -2.14 -11.23
CA ILE A 236 -3.30 -2.50 -12.07
C ILE A 236 -3.78 -3.47 -13.14
N GLN A 237 -3.45 -3.20 -14.41
CA GLN A 237 -3.80 -4.03 -15.56
C GLN A 237 -2.65 -5.00 -15.87
N PRO A 238 -2.86 -6.33 -15.81
CA PRO A 238 -1.79 -7.29 -16.06
C PRO A 238 -1.25 -7.39 -17.51
N LEU A 239 -1.83 -6.72 -18.50
CA LEU A 239 -1.28 -6.73 -19.86
C LEU A 239 -0.83 -5.35 -20.35
N ASP A 240 -0.89 -4.32 -19.50
CA ASP A 240 -0.37 -3.00 -19.86
C ASP A 240 1.15 -3.05 -20.03
N ALA A 241 1.62 -2.58 -21.19
CA ALA A 241 3.03 -2.60 -21.63
C ALA A 241 3.64 -4.01 -21.68
N ASP A 242 2.86 -5.02 -22.04
CA ASP A 242 3.38 -6.35 -22.36
C ASP A 242 3.89 -6.40 -23.81
N GLU A 243 4.99 -7.13 -24.05
CA GLU A 243 5.60 -7.26 -25.38
C GLU A 243 6.11 -8.68 -25.59
N GLN A 244 5.65 -9.30 -26.67
CA GLN A 244 6.03 -10.65 -27.08
C GLN A 244 6.66 -10.61 -28.48
N ILE A 245 7.82 -11.24 -28.62
CA ILE A 245 8.51 -11.40 -29.90
C ILE A 245 8.31 -12.83 -30.38
N ALA A 246 7.89 -12.97 -31.63
CA ALA A 246 7.64 -14.27 -32.26
C ALA A 246 8.92 -14.86 -32.83
N ASP A 247 9.23 -16.08 -32.39
CA ASP A 247 10.36 -16.87 -32.93
C ASP A 247 10.09 -17.35 -34.36
N SER A 248 8.81 -17.55 -34.71
CA SER A 248 8.38 -18.07 -36.01
C SER A 248 6.98 -17.59 -36.40
N SER A 249 6.68 -17.65 -37.71
CA SER A 249 5.40 -17.20 -38.28
C SER A 249 4.19 -18.07 -37.91
N ASN A 250 4.44 -19.30 -37.44
CA ASN A 250 3.44 -20.26 -37.00
C ASN A 250 3.19 -20.23 -35.49
N MET A 251 3.63 -19.18 -34.78
CA MET A 251 3.36 -19.03 -33.35
C MET A 251 1.88 -18.71 -33.07
N MET A 252 1.36 -19.32 -32.01
CA MET A 252 0.06 -19.04 -31.42
C MET A 252 0.27 -18.52 -30.00
N TYR A 253 -0.24 -17.32 -29.73
CA TYR A 253 -0.25 -16.68 -28.41
C TYR A 253 -1.65 -16.75 -27.84
N GLN A 254 -1.81 -17.32 -26.65
CA GLN A 254 -3.11 -17.41 -25.97
C GLN A 254 -3.04 -16.78 -24.59
N TYR A 255 -3.86 -15.75 -24.38
CA TYR A 255 -4.07 -15.08 -23.11
C TYR A 255 -5.42 -15.54 -22.55
N PHE A 256 -5.40 -16.22 -21.42
CA PHE A 256 -6.59 -16.61 -20.68
C PHE A 256 -6.82 -15.59 -19.56
N ILE A 257 -7.80 -14.72 -19.77
CA ILE A 257 -8.16 -13.62 -18.88
C ILE A 257 -9.36 -14.02 -18.04
N THR A 258 -9.24 -13.90 -16.72
CA THR A 258 -10.39 -14.01 -15.81
C THR A 258 -10.74 -12.63 -15.27
N VAL A 259 -11.90 -12.12 -15.67
CA VAL A 259 -12.39 -10.78 -15.35
C VAL A 259 -13.23 -10.82 -14.07
N VAL A 260 -12.93 -9.94 -13.13
CA VAL A 260 -13.58 -9.81 -11.82
C VAL A 260 -14.26 -8.45 -11.72
N PRO A 261 -15.60 -8.39 -11.67
CA PRO A 261 -16.33 -7.15 -11.46
C PRO A 261 -15.95 -6.53 -10.11
N THR A 262 -15.64 -5.23 -10.12
CA THR A 262 -15.24 -4.48 -8.93
C THR A 262 -16.10 -3.24 -8.79
N GLU A 263 -16.88 -3.15 -7.72
CA GLU A 263 -17.67 -1.97 -7.38
C GLU A 263 -16.86 -1.08 -6.43
N VAL A 264 -16.57 0.14 -6.86
CA VAL A 264 -15.86 1.14 -6.06
C VAL A 264 -16.89 2.11 -5.50
N VAL A 265 -17.08 2.04 -4.19
CA VAL A 265 -18.01 2.91 -3.46
C VAL A 265 -17.19 3.91 -2.65
N THR A 266 -17.19 5.15 -3.12
CA THR A 266 -16.66 6.30 -2.37
C THR A 266 -17.81 6.97 -1.60
N LYS A 267 -17.49 7.96 -0.76
CA LYS A 267 -18.51 8.73 -0.01
C LYS A 267 -19.56 9.41 -0.90
N PHE A 268 -19.24 9.69 -2.17
CA PHE A 268 -20.10 10.49 -3.07
C PHE A 268 -20.50 9.77 -4.36
N THR A 269 -19.75 8.75 -4.81
CA THR A 269 -19.98 8.06 -6.08
C THR A 269 -19.80 6.55 -5.94
N SER A 270 -20.62 5.78 -6.66
CA SER A 270 -20.40 4.35 -6.90
C SER A 270 -20.13 4.13 -8.38
N THR A 271 -19.00 3.50 -8.70
CA THR A 271 -18.60 3.19 -10.07
C THR A 271 -18.24 1.72 -10.18
N THR A 272 -18.79 1.04 -11.20
CA THR A 272 -18.43 -0.34 -11.54
C THR A 272 -17.27 -0.36 -12.51
N THR A 273 -16.19 -1.00 -12.11
CA THR A 273 -14.99 -1.24 -12.91
C THR A 273 -14.65 -2.73 -12.88
N TYR A 274 -13.61 -3.15 -13.58
CA TYR A 274 -13.25 -4.56 -13.68
C TYR A 274 -11.74 -4.72 -13.50
N GLN A 275 -11.38 -5.71 -12.71
CA GLN A 275 -10.01 -6.20 -12.57
C GLN A 275 -9.89 -7.49 -13.34
N TYR A 276 -8.67 -7.90 -13.70
CA TYR A 276 -8.49 -9.21 -14.30
C TYR A 276 -7.15 -9.83 -13.91
N SER A 277 -7.08 -11.15 -14.03
CA SER A 277 -5.85 -11.94 -13.97
C SER A 277 -5.62 -12.62 -15.32
N VAL A 278 -4.36 -12.89 -15.66
CA VAL A 278 -3.98 -13.48 -16.95
C VAL A 278 -3.14 -14.73 -16.76
N LYS A 279 -3.37 -15.70 -17.63
CA LYS A 279 -2.47 -16.84 -17.86
C LYS A 279 -2.08 -16.87 -19.32
N GLU A 280 -0.79 -17.07 -19.59
CA GLU A 280 -0.23 -17.02 -20.94
C GLU A 280 0.16 -18.42 -21.40
N LEU A 281 -0.10 -18.73 -22.67
CA LEU A 281 0.31 -19.97 -23.31
C LEU A 281 0.79 -19.67 -24.73
N HIS A 282 2.06 -19.93 -25.00
CA HIS A 282 2.69 -19.72 -26.29
C HIS A 282 3.07 -21.07 -26.88
N ARG A 283 2.69 -21.33 -28.13
CA ARG A 283 3.06 -22.59 -28.83
C ARG A 283 3.19 -22.39 -30.34
N ALA A 284 4.13 -23.12 -30.95
CA ALA A 284 4.21 -23.21 -32.40
C ALA A 284 3.20 -24.22 -32.96
N ILE A 285 2.52 -23.85 -34.04
CA ILE A 285 1.58 -24.70 -34.76
C ILE A 285 2.33 -25.51 -35.81
N SER A 286 2.19 -26.83 -35.77
CA SER A 286 2.83 -27.75 -36.70
C SER A 286 1.90 -28.93 -36.91
N HIS A 287 1.24 -28.96 -38.07
CA HIS A 287 0.30 -30.02 -38.44
C HIS A 287 1.00 -31.39 -38.53
N GLU A 288 2.26 -31.42 -38.94
CA GLU A 288 3.07 -32.65 -39.03
C GLU A 288 3.35 -33.27 -37.66
N LYS A 289 3.49 -32.43 -36.62
CA LYS A 289 3.71 -32.87 -35.23
C LYS A 289 2.41 -33.06 -34.44
N GLY A 290 1.25 -33.07 -35.12
CA GLY A 290 -0.06 -33.17 -34.48
C GLY A 290 -0.53 -31.91 -33.74
N SER A 291 0.21 -30.80 -33.84
CA SER A 291 -0.17 -29.51 -33.25
C SER A 291 -1.11 -28.78 -34.22
N HIS A 292 -2.40 -29.08 -34.11
CA HIS A 292 -3.45 -28.40 -34.88
C HIS A 292 -3.81 -27.04 -34.23
N GLY A 293 -4.18 -26.09 -35.09
CA GLY A 293 -4.56 -24.74 -34.70
C GLY A 293 -4.31 -23.75 -35.83
N THR A 294 -4.68 -22.50 -35.63
CA THR A 294 -4.37 -21.40 -36.55
C THR A 294 -3.43 -20.44 -35.83
N PRO A 295 -2.27 -20.11 -36.40
CA PRO A 295 -1.35 -19.17 -35.76
C PRO A 295 -2.00 -17.78 -35.63
N GLY A 296 -1.59 -17.03 -34.61
CA GLY A 296 -2.22 -15.76 -34.27
C GLY A 296 -2.27 -15.49 -32.78
N ILE A 297 -2.94 -14.40 -32.42
CA ILE A 297 -3.04 -13.90 -31.05
C ILE A 297 -4.49 -14.09 -30.59
N TYR A 298 -4.69 -14.70 -29.44
CA TYR A 298 -6.00 -15.03 -28.90
C TYR A 298 -6.11 -14.54 -27.46
N ILE A 299 -7.02 -13.63 -27.20
CA ILE A 299 -7.39 -13.12 -25.88
C ILE A 299 -8.75 -13.72 -25.51
N LYS A 300 -8.70 -14.81 -24.77
CA LYS A 300 -9.88 -15.50 -24.25
C LYS A 300 -10.22 -14.94 -22.88
N TYR A 301 -11.38 -14.33 -22.73
CA TYR A 301 -11.82 -13.74 -21.48
C TYR A 301 -13.05 -14.47 -20.94
N ASP A 302 -13.09 -14.66 -19.62
CA ASP A 302 -14.23 -15.22 -18.91
C ASP A 302 -14.46 -14.46 -17.59
N PHE A 303 -15.66 -14.54 -17.03
CA PHE A 303 -16.04 -13.79 -15.84
C PHE A 303 -16.01 -14.65 -14.58
N SER A 304 -15.49 -14.09 -13.51
CA SER A 304 -15.62 -14.67 -12.17
C SER A 304 -17.05 -14.56 -11.68
N ALA A 305 -17.54 -15.59 -10.99
CA ALA A 305 -18.82 -15.58 -10.28
C ALA A 305 -18.82 -14.69 -9.02
N LEU A 306 -17.65 -14.15 -8.65
CA LEU A 306 -17.46 -13.25 -7.52
C LEU A 306 -17.26 -11.82 -8.01
N ARG A 307 -17.91 -10.87 -7.33
CA ARG A 307 -17.66 -9.44 -7.43
C ARG A 307 -16.96 -8.93 -6.17
N VAL A 308 -16.05 -7.98 -6.35
CA VAL A 308 -15.35 -7.30 -5.26
C VAL A 308 -16.02 -5.95 -5.02
N LYS A 309 -16.39 -5.65 -3.78
CA LYS A 309 -16.86 -4.33 -3.38
C LYS A 309 -15.79 -3.67 -2.53
N VAL A 310 -15.28 -2.55 -3.03
CA VAL A 310 -14.31 -1.68 -2.38
C VAL A 310 -15.09 -0.52 -1.77
N SER A 311 -15.14 -0.44 -0.45
CA SER A 311 -15.78 0.67 0.26
C SER A 311 -14.76 1.40 1.13
N GLU A 312 -14.82 2.73 1.12
CA GLU A 312 -14.14 3.56 2.12
C GLU A 312 -14.81 3.38 3.49
N ASP A 313 -14.09 2.77 4.43
CA ASP A 313 -14.51 2.62 5.82
C ASP A 313 -13.87 3.74 6.64
N ALA A 314 -14.72 4.60 7.19
CA ALA A 314 -14.30 5.71 8.05
C ALA A 314 -14.37 5.25 9.51
N GLU A 315 -13.31 5.52 10.27
CA GLU A 315 -13.34 5.21 11.69
C GLU A 315 -14.46 6.00 12.39
N PRO A 316 -15.31 5.33 13.20
CA PRO A 316 -16.33 6.04 13.94
C PRO A 316 -15.68 6.91 15.02
N LEU A 317 -16.26 8.10 15.26
CA LEU A 317 -15.71 9.14 16.14
C LEU A 317 -15.39 8.64 17.57
N TRP A 318 -16.10 7.64 18.08
CA TRP A 318 -15.83 7.08 19.40
C TRP A 318 -14.47 6.38 19.48
N ARG A 319 -14.02 5.69 18.41
CA ARG A 319 -12.69 5.05 18.38
C ARG A 319 -11.59 6.10 18.42
N PHE A 320 -11.75 7.16 17.63
CA PHE A 320 -10.87 8.32 17.64
C PHE A 320 -10.78 8.96 19.05
N LEU A 321 -11.90 9.18 19.72
CA LEU A 321 -11.91 9.71 21.09
C LEU A 321 -11.17 8.79 22.07
N THR A 322 -11.37 7.47 21.98
CA THR A 322 -10.63 6.53 22.83
C THR A 322 -9.12 6.57 22.60
N ARG A 323 -8.67 6.74 21.35
CA ARG A 323 -7.25 6.90 21.00
C ARG A 323 -6.68 8.21 21.57
N LEU A 324 -7.41 9.32 21.48
CA LEU A 324 -7.02 10.59 22.11
C LEU A 324 -6.89 10.50 23.64
N CYS A 325 -7.83 9.83 24.30
CA CYS A 325 -7.75 9.59 25.75
C CYS A 325 -6.52 8.74 26.12
N ALA A 326 -6.20 7.72 25.31
CA ALA A 326 -5.02 6.89 25.52
C ALA A 326 -3.71 7.69 25.35
N ILE A 327 -3.61 8.55 24.33
CA ILE A 327 -2.43 9.41 24.10
C ILE A 327 -2.23 10.37 25.27
N THR A 328 -3.29 11.06 25.68
CA THR A 328 -3.19 12.02 26.80
C THR A 328 -2.82 11.31 28.10
N GLY A 329 -3.51 10.22 28.46
CA GLY A 329 -3.18 9.43 29.64
C GLY A 329 -1.77 8.82 29.63
N GLY A 330 -1.33 8.30 28.48
CA GLY A 330 -0.01 7.70 28.31
C GLY A 330 1.13 8.72 28.47
N VAL A 331 0.99 9.92 27.90
CA VAL A 331 2.00 10.99 28.03
C VAL A 331 2.08 11.50 29.48
N PHE A 332 0.94 11.65 30.18
CA PHE A 332 0.94 12.06 31.58
C PHE A 332 1.59 11.02 32.50
N ALA A 333 1.27 9.73 32.32
CA ALA A 333 1.86 8.65 33.12
C ALA A 333 3.37 8.53 32.89
N THR A 334 3.81 8.57 31.63
CA THR A 334 5.25 8.46 31.28
C THR A 334 6.05 9.66 31.75
N SER A 335 5.51 10.88 31.63
CA SER A 335 6.13 12.11 32.15
C SER A 335 6.39 12.03 33.67
N GLY A 336 5.43 11.51 34.43
CA GLY A 336 5.58 11.30 35.87
C GLY A 336 6.71 10.34 36.20
N ILE A 337 6.73 9.17 35.54
CA ILE A 337 7.78 8.15 35.73
C ILE A 337 9.16 8.70 35.37
N ILE A 338 9.28 9.44 34.26
CA ILE A 338 10.54 10.04 33.82
C ILE A 338 11.02 11.09 34.83
N THR A 339 10.13 11.93 35.34
CA THR A 339 10.48 12.94 36.34
C THR A 339 11.01 12.27 37.61
N SER A 340 10.30 11.25 38.13
CA SER A 340 10.75 10.49 39.30
C SER A 340 12.07 9.75 39.06
N ALA A 341 12.29 9.21 37.86
CA ALA A 341 13.54 8.55 37.51
C ALA A 341 14.71 9.55 37.42
N ILE A 342 14.48 10.75 36.89
CA ILE A 342 15.50 11.82 36.83
C ILE A 342 15.84 12.28 38.25
N GLU A 343 14.85 12.49 39.11
CA GLU A 343 15.06 12.86 40.51
C GLU A 343 15.88 11.78 41.24
N ALA A 344 15.48 10.51 41.14
CA ALA A 344 16.23 9.40 41.73
C ALA A 344 17.68 9.30 41.19
N MET A 345 17.88 9.57 39.90
CA MET A 345 19.22 9.57 39.29
C MET A 345 20.08 10.74 39.75
N VAL A 346 19.50 11.94 39.86
CA VAL A 346 20.18 13.14 40.40
C VAL A 346 20.57 12.90 41.86
N ASP A 347 19.66 12.38 42.67
CA ASP A 347 19.93 12.06 44.08
C ASP A 347 21.03 11.01 44.21
N PHE A 348 21.01 9.96 43.39
CA PHE A 348 22.06 8.94 43.38
C PHE A 348 23.44 9.50 43.01
N ILE A 349 23.51 10.38 42.01
CA ILE A 349 24.76 11.01 41.57
C ILE A 349 25.26 12.02 42.62
N CYS A 350 24.39 12.84 43.18
CA CYS A 350 24.70 13.80 44.24
C CYS A 350 25.16 13.08 45.52
N CYS A 351 24.49 12.01 45.94
CA CYS A 351 24.93 11.18 47.07
C CYS A 351 26.30 10.55 46.81
N ARG A 352 26.56 10.00 45.62
CA ARG A 352 27.89 9.45 45.28
C ARG A 352 28.97 10.52 45.27
N ARG A 353 28.65 11.75 44.85
CA ARG A 353 29.59 12.87 44.81
C ARG A 353 29.88 13.41 46.21
N GLN A 354 28.87 13.57 47.06
CA GLN A 354 29.05 13.93 48.47
C GLN A 354 29.83 12.86 49.25
N ALA A 355 29.62 11.57 48.96
CA ALA A 355 30.40 10.48 49.54
C ALA A 355 31.88 10.54 49.12
N LYS A 356 32.17 10.87 47.85
CA LYS A 356 33.54 11.10 47.36
C LYS A 356 34.19 12.36 47.95
N GLU A 357 33.45 13.45 48.08
CA GLU A 357 33.94 14.70 48.68
C GLU A 357 34.21 14.53 50.19
N LYS A 358 33.37 13.79 50.92
CA LYS A 358 33.63 13.42 52.33
C LYS A 358 34.86 12.53 52.49
N LEU A 359 35.11 11.62 51.55
CA LEU A 359 36.32 10.77 51.55
C LEU A 359 37.59 11.61 51.29
N HIS A 360 37.57 12.54 50.34
CA HIS A 360 38.69 13.46 50.11
C HIS A 360 38.90 14.49 51.23
N ALA A 361 37.84 14.93 51.91
CA ALA A 361 37.94 15.81 53.09
C ALA A 361 38.48 15.11 54.34
N MET A 362 38.39 13.78 54.40
CA MET A 362 39.05 12.96 55.43
C MET A 362 40.55 12.78 55.15
N GLU A 363 40.95 12.72 53.88
CA GLU A 363 42.35 12.55 53.48
C GLU A 363 43.19 13.84 53.60
N SER A 364 42.56 15.02 53.53
CA SER A 364 43.24 16.32 53.73
C SER A 364 43.37 16.77 55.20
N ARG A 365 42.70 16.10 56.15
CA ARG A 365 42.80 16.39 57.59
C ARG A 365 43.91 15.62 58.32
N ASN A 366 44.67 14.77 57.63
CA ASN A 366 45.67 13.91 58.26
C ASN A 366 47.13 14.42 58.18
N MET A 367 47.33 15.73 57.96
CA MET A 367 48.66 16.34 58.01
C MET A 367 48.62 17.72 58.69
N GLY A 368 48.56 17.72 60.02
CA GLY A 368 48.58 18.95 60.83
C GLY A 368 48.20 18.74 62.29
N GLU A 369 49.17 18.25 63.06
CA GLU A 369 49.40 18.44 64.51
C GLU A 369 48.34 18.09 65.56
N CYS A 370 48.86 17.42 66.59
CA CYS A 370 48.23 16.99 67.82
C CYS A 370 48.72 17.88 68.98
N CYS A 371 47.87 18.05 70.01
CA CYS A 371 48.14 18.64 71.34
C CYS A 371 48.33 20.18 71.39
N SER A 372 47.71 20.96 72.28
CA SER A 372 47.35 20.71 73.69
C SER A 372 46.47 21.86 74.26
N LEU A 373 45.83 21.56 75.41
CA LEU A 373 45.25 22.43 76.45
C LEU A 373 43.70 22.54 76.53
N LEU A 374 43.21 21.91 77.61
CA LEU A 374 41.93 22.00 78.34
C LEU A 374 41.55 23.45 78.78
N PRO A 375 40.39 23.71 79.43
CA PRO A 375 39.05 23.08 79.39
C PRO A 375 37.89 24.13 79.32
N ALA A 376 36.65 23.64 79.50
CA ALA A 376 35.46 24.29 80.08
C ALA A 376 34.27 24.57 79.14
N GLU A 377 33.22 23.76 79.34
CA GLU A 377 31.78 24.12 79.43
C GLU A 377 31.41 25.57 79.06
N THR A 378 30.43 25.87 78.21
CA THR A 378 29.04 25.38 78.15
C THR A 378 28.39 25.88 76.83
N SER A 379 27.42 25.13 76.30
CA SER A 379 26.10 25.60 75.81
C SER A 379 25.55 24.68 74.70
N GLU A 380 24.25 24.44 74.82
CA GLU A 380 23.37 23.56 74.05
C GLU A 380 23.47 23.72 72.53
N VAL A 381 23.36 22.61 71.79
CA VAL A 381 22.27 22.38 70.81
C VAL A 381 22.08 20.87 70.68
N ASP A 382 20.95 20.37 71.17
CA ASP A 382 20.50 18.99 70.97
C ASP A 382 20.11 18.81 69.49
N SER A 383 20.78 17.89 68.79
CA SER A 383 20.39 17.45 67.45
C SER A 383 20.24 15.95 67.45
N GLN A 384 18.98 15.55 67.35
CA GLN A 384 18.49 14.18 67.30
C GLN A 384 19.24 13.38 66.25
N GLY A 385 19.85 12.30 66.73
CA GLY A 385 20.42 11.25 65.92
C GLY A 385 19.35 10.53 65.10
N CYS A 386 19.70 10.23 63.86
CA CYS A 386 19.02 9.23 63.05
C CYS A 386 19.01 7.89 63.77
N THR A 387 17.85 7.49 64.28
CA THR A 387 17.56 6.10 64.62
C THR A 387 16.67 5.53 63.53
N SER A 388 17.08 4.41 62.95
CA SER A 388 16.16 3.50 62.27
C SER A 388 15.13 2.99 63.28
N PRO A 389 13.91 2.68 62.83
CA PRO A 389 13.22 1.55 63.44
C PRO A 389 12.75 0.51 62.43
N LEU A 390 12.75 -0.70 62.96
CA LEU A 390 12.26 -1.96 62.44
C LEU A 390 10.83 -1.92 61.87
N LEU A 391 10.60 -2.86 60.96
CA LEU A 391 9.32 -3.44 60.55
C LEU A 391 8.36 -3.74 61.71
N VAL A 392 7.09 -3.37 61.55
CA VAL A 392 5.92 -3.98 62.23
C VAL A 392 4.80 -4.16 61.20
N VAL A 393 4.32 -5.40 61.09
CA VAL A 393 3.12 -5.85 60.37
C VAL A 393 1.94 -5.90 61.37
N PRO A 394 0.69 -5.57 61.00
CA PRO A 394 -0.49 -5.97 61.76
C PRO A 394 -1.17 -7.22 61.17
N ASP A 395 -1.67 -8.09 62.04
CA ASP A 395 -2.42 -9.32 61.75
C ASP A 395 -3.96 -9.13 61.79
N SER A 396 -4.68 -10.09 61.16
CA SER A 396 -6.13 -10.43 61.11
C SER A 396 -7.00 -9.66 60.07
N GLU A 397 -7.83 -10.27 59.19
CA GLU A 397 -8.50 -11.59 59.09
C GLU A 397 -8.80 -11.95 57.59
N GLU A 398 -8.95 -13.25 57.27
CA GLU A 398 -9.17 -13.91 55.95
C GLU A 398 -10.58 -13.68 55.28
N PRO A 399 -10.94 -14.20 54.07
CA PRO A 399 -10.26 -15.17 53.16
C PRO A 399 -10.26 -14.84 51.64
N GLY A 400 -9.52 -15.61 50.82
CA GLY A 400 -9.91 -15.87 49.42
C GLY A 400 -8.85 -15.94 48.30
N ASN A 401 -8.22 -17.11 48.17
CA ASN A 401 -7.93 -17.86 46.93
C ASN A 401 -7.06 -17.30 45.77
N SER A 402 -6.05 -18.14 45.43
CA SER A 402 -5.46 -18.45 44.11
C SER A 402 -4.38 -17.56 43.45
N SER A 403 -3.27 -18.23 43.14
CA SER A 403 -1.94 -17.80 42.64
C SER A 403 -1.92 -17.42 41.13
N PRO A 404 -0.79 -16.92 40.55
CA PRO A 404 0.35 -17.79 40.17
C PRO A 404 1.78 -17.19 40.23
N LEU A 405 2.75 -18.11 40.04
CA LEU A 405 4.22 -18.05 40.11
C LEU A 405 4.93 -17.46 38.87
N PHE A 406 5.97 -16.67 39.14
CA PHE A 406 7.40 -16.74 38.69
C PHE A 406 7.85 -16.90 37.21
N ILE A 407 8.66 -15.89 36.81
CA ILE A 407 10.07 -15.89 36.29
C ILE A 407 10.46 -16.21 34.81
N ASN A 408 11.14 -15.18 34.24
CA ASN A 408 12.29 -15.07 33.32
C ASN A 408 12.32 -15.63 31.89
N GLY A 409 12.79 -14.76 30.97
CA GLY A 409 13.75 -15.11 29.91
C GLY A 409 13.42 -14.62 28.49
N PHE A 410 14.06 -13.55 28.02
CA PHE A 410 14.20 -13.17 26.60
C PHE A 410 15.24 -14.07 25.87
N PRO A 411 15.46 -13.98 24.53
CA PRO A 411 14.63 -13.54 23.39
C PRO A 411 14.65 -14.53 22.18
N ALA A 412 13.74 -14.39 21.20
CA ALA A 412 14.05 -14.71 19.79
C ALA A 412 12.92 -14.27 18.84
N SER A 413 13.30 -13.50 17.82
CA SER A 413 12.57 -13.20 16.61
C SER A 413 12.42 -14.44 15.72
N SER A 414 11.18 -14.80 15.34
CA SER A 414 10.81 -15.38 14.04
C SER A 414 9.32 -15.71 14.06
N ILE A 415 8.50 -15.06 13.22
CA ILE A 415 7.19 -15.61 12.86
C ILE A 415 7.02 -15.55 11.35
N ASN A 416 6.93 -16.76 10.83
CA ASN A 416 6.65 -17.20 9.48
C ASN A 416 5.36 -16.61 8.89
N THR A 417 5.45 -16.33 7.59
CA THR A 417 4.36 -16.34 6.61
C THR A 417 3.87 -17.77 6.36
N PRO A 418 2.59 -18.00 6.00
CA PRO A 418 2.15 -19.29 5.47
C PRO A 418 2.37 -19.32 3.95
N TYR A 419 3.30 -20.19 3.52
CA TYR A 419 3.45 -20.65 2.14
C TYR A 419 2.58 -21.89 1.97
N VAL A 420 1.73 -21.90 0.93
CA VAL A 420 0.97 -23.08 0.49
C VAL A 420 1.73 -23.64 -0.70
N GLU A 421 2.29 -24.85 -0.55
CA GLU A 421 2.88 -25.58 -1.67
C GLU A 421 2.25 -26.97 -1.79
N ALA A 422 2.07 -27.33 -3.07
CA ALA A 422 1.37 -28.49 -3.56
C ALA A 422 2.12 -29.80 -3.25
N THR A 423 1.34 -30.85 -2.97
CA THR A 423 1.82 -32.22 -3.03
C THR A 423 1.53 -32.81 -4.41
N GLU A 424 2.61 -33.06 -5.14
CA GLU A 424 2.69 -33.94 -6.30
C GLU A 424 2.65 -35.40 -5.80
N ASP A 425 1.63 -36.15 -6.18
CA ASP A 425 1.53 -37.59 -5.92
C ASP A 425 1.92 -38.33 -7.21
N THR A 426 3.04 -39.05 -7.15
CA THR A 426 3.49 -39.99 -8.17
C THR A 426 3.35 -41.40 -7.60
N GLY A 427 2.39 -42.16 -8.11
CA GLY A 427 2.11 -43.49 -7.57
C GLY A 427 1.08 -44.32 -8.33
N ARG A 428 1.51 -44.84 -9.49
CA ARG A 428 1.06 -46.09 -10.15
C ARG A 428 -0.24 -46.14 -10.95
#